data_AF-A0A0T6AA77-F1
#
_entry.id   AF-A0A0T6AA77-F1
#
_cell.length_a   1.000
_cell.length_b   1.000
_cell.length_c   1.000
_cell.angle_alpha   90.00
_cell.angle_beta   90.00
_cell.angle_gamma   90.00
#
_symmetry.space_group_name_H-M   'P 1'
#
loop_
_entity.id
_entity.type
_entity.pdbx_description
1 polymer ?
#
loop_
_entity_poly.entity_id
_entity_poly.type
_entity_poly.pdbx_seq_one_letter_code
_entity_poly.pdbx_strand_id
1 'polypeptide(L)'
;MKEHGPGNVGYIAVWAALVVLTAATVAVSYVHLGMMNIVVALLIASVKASLVALFFMHLRRESRLVWGFALTPVFFLVLIIAGTLSDTLFR
;
A
#
# COMPACT_ATOMS: atom_id res chain seq x y z
N MET A 1 38.75 -0.05 9.71
CA MET A 1 38.04 0.08 8.42
C MET A 1 37.19 -1.17 8.17
N LYS A 2 35.91 -1.13 8.56
CA LYS A 2 34.87 -2.08 8.09
C LYS A 2 33.72 -1.22 7.62
N GLU A 3 33.81 -0.74 6.39
CA GLU A 3 32.67 -0.11 5.72
C GLU A 3 31.68 -1.21 5.32
N HIS A 4 30.71 -1.48 6.18
CA HIS A 4 29.48 -2.16 5.77
C HIS A 4 28.49 -1.06 5.37
N GLY A 5 28.50 -0.70 4.08
CA GLY A 5 27.45 0.16 3.52
C GLY A 5 26.06 -0.38 3.87
N PRO A 6 25.08 0.48 4.17
CA PRO A 6 23.76 0.05 4.64
C PRO A 6 23.17 -0.96 3.64
N GLY A 7 23.03 -2.20 4.10
CA GLY A 7 22.91 -3.38 3.25
C GLY A 7 21.73 -3.34 2.29
N ASN A 8 22.04 -3.54 1.01
CA ASN A 8 21.14 -3.77 -0.13
C ASN A 8 20.09 -4.86 0.15
N VAL A 9 20.34 -5.71 1.14
CA VAL A 9 19.47 -6.78 1.66
C VAL A 9 18.07 -6.26 2.02
N GLY A 10 17.97 -5.04 2.57
CA GLY A 10 16.67 -4.45 2.94
C GLY A 10 15.78 -4.15 1.73
N TYR A 11 16.34 -3.58 0.67
CA TYR A 11 15.58 -3.29 -0.56
C TYR A 11 15.20 -4.56 -1.33
N ILE A 12 16.09 -5.55 -1.36
CA ILE A 12 15.85 -6.84 -2.03
C ILE A 12 14.73 -7.61 -1.30
N ALA A 13 14.71 -7.59 0.03
CA ALA A 13 13.64 -8.22 0.82
C ALA A 13 12.27 -7.57 0.55
N VAL A 14 12.20 -6.24 0.45
CA VAL A 14 10.95 -5.53 0.12
C VAL A 14 10.53 -5.80 -1.31
N TRP A 15 11.47 -5.82 -2.26
CA TRP A 15 11.19 -6.21 -3.64
C TRP A 15 10.58 -7.62 -3.72
N ALA A 16 11.17 -8.60 -3.03
CA ALA A 16 10.62 -9.95 -2.97
C ALA A 16 9.22 -9.99 -2.34
N ALA A 17 9.00 -9.24 -1.26
CA ALA A 17 7.67 -9.12 -0.64
C ALA A 17 6.63 -8.53 -1.61
N LEU A 18 7.00 -7.52 -2.41
CA LEU A 18 6.11 -6.93 -3.43
C LEU A 18 5.79 -7.91 -4.57
N VAL A 19 6.75 -8.72 -4.99
CA VAL A 19 6.54 -9.80 -5.98
C VAL A 19 5.56 -10.83 -5.44
N VAL A 20 5.75 -11.28 -4.20
CA VAL A 20 4.84 -12.23 -3.53
C VAL A 20 3.43 -11.64 -3.41
N LEU A 21 3.29 -10.38 -2.99
CA LEU A 21 1.99 -9.71 -2.91
C LEU A 21 1.31 -9.59 -4.29
N THR A 22 2.08 -9.36 -5.34
CA THR A 22 1.55 -9.29 -6.71
C THR A 22 1.06 -10.65 -7.17
N ALA A 23 1.83 -11.72 -6.92
CA ALA A 23 1.39 -13.08 -7.19
C ALA A 23 0.13 -13.45 -6.38
N ALA A 24 0.05 -13.03 -5.12
CA ALA A 24 -1.14 -13.22 -4.29
C ALA A 24 -2.36 -12.48 -4.86
N THR A 25 -2.19 -11.27 -5.40
CA THR A 25 -3.28 -10.51 -6.04
C THR A 25 -3.80 -11.26 -7.27
N VAL A 26 -2.90 -11.79 -8.08
CA VAL A 26 -3.25 -12.61 -9.25
C VAL A 26 -3.94 -13.90 -8.83
N ALA A 27 -3.45 -14.59 -7.80
CA ALA A 27 -4.09 -15.79 -7.28
C ALA A 27 -5.52 -15.52 -6.77
N VAL A 28 -5.71 -14.44 -6.00
CA VAL A 28 -7.03 -14.02 -5.52
C VAL A 28 -7.98 -13.70 -6.68
N SER A 29 -7.47 -13.16 -7.80
CA SER A 29 -8.31 -12.89 -8.98
C SER A 29 -8.91 -14.14 -9.62
N TYR A 30 -8.29 -15.31 -9.44
CA TYR A 30 -8.81 -16.58 -9.94
C TYR A 30 -9.82 -17.24 -8.98
N VAL A 31 -9.85 -16.83 -7.70
CA VAL A 31 -10.80 -17.37 -6.72
C VAL A 31 -12.08 -16.52 -6.76
N HIS A 32 -13.24 -17.16 -6.91
CA HIS A 32 -14.54 -16.47 -6.87
C HIS A 32 -15.05 -16.38 -5.43
N LEU A 33 -14.63 -15.35 -4.68
CA LEU A 33 -15.18 -15.05 -3.34
C LEU A 33 -16.37 -14.08 -3.38
N GLY A 34 -16.91 -13.78 -4.57
CA GLY A 34 -18.00 -12.84 -4.77
C GLY A 34 -17.63 -11.43 -4.30
N MET A 35 -18.47 -10.83 -3.45
CA MET A 35 -18.28 -9.47 -2.93
C MET A 35 -17.00 -9.34 -2.06
N MET A 36 -16.54 -10.44 -1.46
CA MET A 36 -15.33 -10.46 -0.63
C MET A 36 -14.04 -10.30 -1.45
N ASN A 37 -14.06 -10.58 -2.76
CA ASN A 37 -12.90 -10.38 -3.63
C ASN A 37 -12.42 -8.92 -3.61
N ILE A 38 -13.36 -7.97 -3.60
CA ILE A 38 -13.04 -6.54 -3.61
C ILE A 38 -12.34 -6.15 -2.31
N VAL A 39 -12.86 -6.62 -1.16
CA VAL A 39 -12.28 -6.32 0.15
C VAL A 39 -10.87 -6.90 0.26
N VAL A 40 -10.68 -8.15 -0.15
CA VAL A 40 -9.36 -8.80 -0.12
C VAL A 40 -8.38 -8.13 -1.08
N ALA A 41 -8.82 -7.79 -2.30
CA ALA A 41 -8.00 -7.09 -3.28
C ALA A 41 -7.55 -5.70 -2.78
N LEU A 42 -8.46 -4.94 -2.15
CA LEU A 42 -8.14 -3.64 -1.55
C LEU A 42 -7.18 -3.76 -0.37
N LEU A 43 -7.33 -4.77 0.48
CA LEU A 43 -6.38 -5.04 1.57
C LEU A 43 -4.98 -5.32 1.02
N ILE A 44 -4.86 -6.22 0.05
CA ILE A 44 -3.57 -6.55 -0.58
C ILE A 44 -2.96 -5.32 -1.24
N ALA A 45 -3.76 -4.54 -1.97
CA ALA A 45 -3.31 -3.30 -2.61
C ALA A 45 -2.82 -2.27 -1.58
N SER A 46 -3.49 -2.14 -0.43
CA SER A 46 -3.12 -1.20 0.64
C SER A 46 -1.78 -1.56 1.29
N VAL A 47 -1.55 -2.86 1.54
CA VAL A 47 -0.26 -3.36 2.06
C VAL A 47 0.85 -3.13 1.03
N LYS A 48 0.59 -3.41 -0.25
CA LYS A 48 1.55 -3.17 -1.34
C LYS A 48 1.94 -1.69 -1.41
N ALA A 49 0.95 -0.80 -1.43
CA ALA A 49 1.16 0.65 -1.48
C ALA A 49 1.96 1.14 -0.27
N SER A 50 1.68 0.63 0.93
CA SER A 50 2.41 0.99 2.16
C SER A 50 3.88 0.58 2.10
N LEU A 51 4.19 -0.63 1.61
CA LEU A 51 5.57 -1.08 1.40
C LEU A 51 6.31 -0.20 0.37
N VAL A 52 5.65 0.15 -0.73
CA VAL A 52 6.22 1.06 -1.74
C VAL A 52 6.49 2.44 -1.15
N ALA A 53 5.53 3.03 -0.44
CA ALA A 53 5.68 4.34 0.18
C ALA A 53 6.84 4.36 1.19
N LEU A 54 6.88 3.41 2.12
CA LEU A 54 7.88 3.41 3.20
C LEU A 54 9.31 3.19 2.69
N PHE A 55 9.50 2.34 1.68
CA PHE A 55 10.84 1.91 1.24
C PHE A 55 11.29 2.53 -0.08
N PHE A 56 10.44 2.57 -1.12
CA PHE A 56 10.82 3.12 -2.42
C PHE A 56 10.69 4.64 -2.47
N MET A 57 9.66 5.21 -1.87
CA MET A 57 9.51 6.67 -1.74
C MET A 57 10.34 7.26 -0.59
N HIS A 58 11.19 6.46 0.05
CA HIS A 58 12.07 6.86 1.16
C HIS A 58 11.38 7.50 2.37
N LEU A 59 10.04 7.40 2.46
CA LEU A 59 9.21 8.07 3.47
C LEU A 59 9.57 7.70 4.91
N ARG A 60 10.20 6.53 5.11
CA ARG A 60 10.66 6.07 6.44
C ARG A 60 11.73 6.96 7.06
N ARG A 61 12.55 7.65 6.26
CA ARG A 61 13.65 8.52 6.75
C ARG A 61 13.39 10.00 6.53
N GLU A 62 12.25 10.34 5.95
CA GLU A 62 11.89 11.72 5.62
C GLU A 62 11.35 12.50 6.83
N SER A 63 11.34 13.82 6.69
CA SER A 63 10.86 14.74 7.72
C SER A 63 9.34 14.62 7.94
N ARG A 64 8.87 15.06 9.12
CA ARG A 64 7.42 15.09 9.47
C ARG A 64 6.58 15.88 8.47
N LEU A 65 7.16 16.87 7.81
CA LEU A 65 6.50 17.68 6.80
C LEU A 65 6.14 16.84 5.56
N VAL A 66 7.09 16.04 5.05
CA VAL A 66 6.87 15.12 3.92
C VAL A 66 5.82 14.08 4.25
N TRP A 67 5.82 13.58 5.48
CA TRP A 67 4.78 12.67 5.97
C TRP A 67 3.38 13.30 5.95
N GLY A 68 3.27 14.58 6.34
CA GLY A 68 2.02 15.33 6.24
C GLY A 68 1.51 15.46 4.81
N PHE A 69 2.40 15.79 3.86
CA PHE A 69 2.06 15.84 2.44
C PHE A 69 1.65 14.49 1.87
N ALA A 70 2.29 13.39 2.30
CA ALA A 70 1.93 12.05 1.87
C ALA A 70 0.56 11.58 2.42
N LEU A 71 0.20 11.99 3.64
CA LEU A 71 -1.08 11.62 4.26
C LEU A 71 -2.27 12.45 3.74
N THR A 72 -2.01 13.67 3.29
CA THR A 72 -3.04 14.60 2.79
C THR A 72 -3.91 13.99 1.67
N PRO A 73 -3.35 13.46 0.56
CA PRO A 73 -4.17 12.85 -0.50
C PRO A 73 -4.91 11.60 -0.01
N VAL A 74 -4.33 10.82 0.91
CA VAL A 74 -4.99 9.65 1.50
C VAL A 74 -6.21 10.07 2.33
N PHE A 75 -6.08 11.14 3.11
CA PHE A 75 -7.20 11.71 3.88
C PHE A 75 -8.34 12.16 2.97
N PHE A 76 -8.04 12.93 1.91
CA PHE A 76 -9.04 13.36 0.94
C PHE A 76 -9.67 12.18 0.19
N LEU A 77 -8.89 11.17 -0.19
CA LEU A 77 -9.40 9.95 -0.83
C LEU A 77 -10.43 9.25 0.06
N VAL A 78 -10.13 9.08 1.35
CA VAL A 78 -11.06 8.47 2.32
C VAL A 78 -12.33 9.31 2.46
N LEU A 79 -12.22 10.64 2.52
CA LEU A 79 -13.38 11.52 2.59
C LEU A 79 -14.28 11.40 1.34
N ILE A 80 -13.68 11.37 0.15
CA ILE A 80 -14.43 11.23 -1.10
C ILE A 80 -15.14 9.86 -1.13
N ILE A 81 -14.41 8.78 -0.84
CA ILE A 81 -15.00 7.43 -0.83
C ILE A 81 -16.12 7.33 0.20
N ALA A 82 -15.91 7.82 1.43
CA ALA A 82 -16.93 7.77 2.48
C ALA A 82 -18.17 8.61 2.14
N GLY A 83 -17.96 9.79 1.53
CA GLY A 83 -19.05 10.64 1.04
C GLY A 83 -19.85 9.96 -0.07
N THR A 84 -19.18 9.43 -1.09
CA THR A 84 -19.84 8.71 -2.19
C THR A 84 -20.55 7.46 -1.70
N LEU A 85 -19.95 6.69 -0.79
CA LEU A 85 -20.57 5.48 -0.25
C LEU A 85 -21.84 5.83 0.54
N SER A 86 -21.77 6.85 1.39
CA SER A 86 -22.94 7.33 2.16
C SER A 86 -24.05 7.76 1.22
N ASP A 87 -23.73 8.57 0.19
CA ASP A 87 -24.70 9.02 -0.80
C ASP A 87 -25.36 7.84 -1.53
N THR A 88 -24.59 6.84 -1.98
CA THR A 88 -25.15 5.65 -2.64
C THR A 88 -25.98 4.75 -1.72
N LEU A 89 -25.67 4.70 -0.42
CA LEU A 89 -26.38 3.87 0.56
C LEU A 89 -27.66 4.53 1.06
N PHE A 90 -27.71 5.86 1.13
CA PHE A 90 -28.86 6.62 1.58
C PHE A 90 -29.78 7.10 0.44
N ARG A 91 -29.50 6.71 -0.81
CA ARG A 91 -30.33 6.99 -1.99
C ARG A 91 -31.51 6.04 -2.15
#